data_AF-A0A9E5XRW0-F1
#
_entry.id   AF-A0A9E5XRW0-F1
#
_cell.length_a   1.000
_cell.length_b   1.000
_cell.length_c   1.000
_cell.angle_alpha   90.00
_cell.angle_beta   90.00
_cell.angle_gamma   90.00
#
_symmetry.space_group_name_H-M   'P 1'
#
loop_
_entity.id
_entity.type
_entity.pdbx_description
1 polymer ?
#
loop_
_entity_poly.entity_id
_entity_poly.type
_entity_poly.pdbx_seq_one_letter_code
_entity_poly.pdbx_strand_id
1 'polypeptide(L)'
;MNRFTDYYRILDIPPDATPADIKKAYRRMALRFHPDRNKQPGAARIFISVREAYEILIDPEKRAYYDRQYAQYYGQHAGRSATGENNPFYEWSMNAREKAARDARTPYSAFERKLLHELGLAAGLLPNLLALFLSLSAMAAGIQISLDFLKQKQYGEAVTGLFLILFFVYASLRLLYVAKQEYLYRKYYRKSGT
;
A
#
# COMPACT_ATOMS: atom_id res chain seq x y z
N MET A 1 24.16 23.93 13.89
CA MET A 1 22.78 23.84 13.36
C MET A 1 22.84 23.29 11.94
N ASN A 2 22.19 22.15 11.69
CA ASN A 2 22.14 21.55 10.37
C ASN A 2 21.19 22.39 9.50
N ARG A 3 21.69 23.07 8.45
CA ARG A 3 20.88 23.98 7.61
C ARG A 3 20.04 23.24 6.56
N PHE A 4 20.35 21.97 6.31
CA PHE A 4 19.68 21.12 5.33
C PHE A 4 18.88 20.02 6.04
N THR A 5 17.62 19.85 5.62
CA THR A 5 16.73 18.83 6.16
C THR A 5 16.94 17.53 5.39
N ASP A 6 17.56 16.55 6.04
CA ASP A 6 17.81 15.24 5.44
C ASP A 6 16.57 14.33 5.55
N TYR A 7 15.77 14.26 4.48
CA TYR A 7 14.56 13.43 4.40
C TYR A 7 14.84 11.93 4.38
N TYR A 8 15.98 11.49 3.83
CA TYR A 8 16.38 10.08 3.86
C TYR A 8 16.66 9.64 5.28
N ARG A 9 17.38 10.49 6.04
CA ARG A 9 17.64 10.27 7.46
C ARG A 9 16.38 10.35 8.31
N ILE A 10 15.43 11.25 7.98
CA ILE A 10 14.15 11.35 8.69
C ILE A 10 13.32 10.08 8.51
N LEU A 11 13.30 9.47 7.32
CA LEU A 11 12.58 8.23 7.07
C LEU A 11 13.39 6.96 7.44
N ASP A 12 14.64 7.11 7.84
CA ASP A 12 15.55 6.00 8.15
C ASP A 12 15.67 5.02 6.97
N ILE A 13 16.01 5.57 5.79
CA ILE A 13 16.19 4.85 4.53
C ILE A 13 17.41 5.37 3.79
N PRO A 14 18.05 4.56 2.92
CA PRO A 14 19.16 5.01 2.11
C PRO A 14 18.69 5.87 0.90
N PRO A 15 19.56 6.71 0.30
CA PRO A 15 19.20 7.57 -0.83
C PRO A 15 18.76 6.83 -2.10
N ASP A 16 19.15 5.57 -2.27
CA ASP A 16 18.77 4.68 -3.38
C ASP A 16 17.45 3.93 -3.12
N ALA A 17 16.77 4.20 -2.01
CA ALA A 17 15.53 3.52 -1.63
C ALA A 17 14.45 3.59 -2.72
N THR A 18 13.75 2.46 -2.91
CA THR A 18 12.67 2.37 -3.89
C THR A 18 11.41 3.11 -3.40
N PRO A 19 10.45 3.44 -4.29
CA PRO A 19 9.16 3.99 -3.87
C PRO A 19 8.40 3.08 -2.87
N ALA A 20 8.60 1.76 -2.95
CA ALA A 20 8.02 0.81 -2.02
C ALA A 20 8.63 0.94 -0.61
N ASP A 21 9.95 1.11 -0.53
CA ASP A 21 10.67 1.31 0.73
C ASP A 21 10.28 2.63 1.39
N ILE A 22 10.18 3.71 0.62
CA ILE A 22 9.70 5.02 1.08
C ILE A 22 8.31 4.91 1.69
N LYS A 23 7.36 4.27 0.99
CA LYS A 23 6.00 4.03 1.52
C LYS A 23 6.02 3.18 2.78
N LYS A 24 6.89 2.15 2.86
CA LYS A 24 7.01 1.26 4.02
C LYS A 24 7.56 1.99 5.25
N ALA A 25 8.62 2.77 5.06
CA ALA A 25 9.25 3.56 6.10
C ALA A 25 8.30 4.63 6.65
N TYR A 26 7.64 5.39 5.74
CA TYR A 26 6.64 6.38 6.11
C TYR A 26 5.55 5.79 7.00
N ARG A 27 4.93 4.67 6.60
CA ARG A 27 3.88 4.02 7.39
C ARG A 27 4.34 3.63 8.79
N ARG A 28 5.50 2.97 8.88
CA ARG A 28 6.09 2.54 10.17
C ARG A 28 6.28 3.73 11.11
N MET A 29 6.83 4.83 10.60
CA MET A 29 7.11 6.01 11.41
C MET A 29 5.85 6.82 11.73
N ALA A 30 4.94 6.98 10.77
CA ALA A 30 3.69 7.71 10.95
C ALA A 30 2.80 7.04 12.01
N LEU A 31 2.71 5.71 12.04
CA LEU A 31 1.98 4.99 13.08
C LEU A 31 2.67 5.08 14.46
N ARG A 32 4.01 5.08 14.49
CA ARG A 32 4.79 5.18 15.74
C ARG A 32 4.72 6.57 16.38
N PHE A 33 4.71 7.62 15.56
CA PHE A 33 4.76 9.02 16.01
C PHE A 33 3.42 9.75 15.93
N HIS A 34 2.33 9.06 15.59
CA HIS A 34 1.01 9.67 15.56
C HIS A 34 0.67 10.31 16.92
N PRO A 35 0.29 11.60 16.97
CA PRO A 35 0.14 12.36 18.23
C PRO A 35 -1.00 11.85 19.12
N ASP A 36 -1.96 11.13 18.55
CA ASP A 36 -3.02 10.47 19.33
C ASP A 36 -2.47 9.34 20.21
N ARG A 37 -1.51 8.54 19.68
CA ARG A 37 -0.94 7.37 20.36
C ARG A 37 0.36 7.68 21.10
N ASN A 38 1.17 8.61 20.57
CA ASN A 38 2.46 8.98 21.12
C ASN A 38 2.42 10.41 21.68
N LYS A 39 2.37 10.51 23.01
CA LYS A 39 2.33 11.78 23.76
C LYS A 39 3.72 12.28 24.17
N GLN A 40 4.80 11.65 23.70
CA GLN A 40 6.14 12.10 24.04
C GLN A 40 6.41 13.53 23.50
N PRO A 41 7.15 14.36 24.24
CA PRO A 41 7.56 15.67 23.76
C PRO A 41 8.25 15.55 22.40
N GLY A 42 7.72 16.26 21.40
CA GLY A 42 8.29 16.27 20.04
C GLY A 42 7.75 15.20 19.08
N ALA A 43 6.92 14.25 19.52
CA ALA A 43 6.32 13.25 18.61
C ALA A 43 5.53 13.90 17.47
N ALA A 44 4.75 14.94 17.77
CA ALA A 44 4.02 15.71 16.76
C ALA A 44 4.95 16.39 15.74
N ARG A 45 6.11 16.90 16.18
CA ARG A 45 7.10 17.50 15.27
C ARG A 45 7.72 16.44 14.36
N ILE A 46 8.04 15.28 14.92
CA ILE A 46 8.57 14.14 14.14
C ILE A 46 7.53 13.67 13.13
N PHE A 47 6.25 13.57 13.50
CA PHE A 47 5.17 13.19 12.58
C PHE A 47 5.07 14.15 11.38
N ILE A 48 5.18 15.46 11.63
CA ILE A 48 5.19 16.47 10.58
C ILE A 48 6.40 16.28 9.66
N SER A 49 7.61 16.14 10.21
CA SER A 49 8.82 15.90 9.41
C SER A 49 8.76 14.61 8.60
N VAL A 50 8.20 13.54 9.18
CA VAL A 50 8.01 12.24 8.50
C VAL A 50 7.05 12.37 7.33
N ARG A 51 5.95 13.12 7.49
CA ARG A 51 5.00 13.37 6.40
C ARG A 51 5.62 14.24 5.31
N GLU A 52 6.35 15.28 5.68
CA GLU A 52 7.06 16.16 4.75
C GLU A 52 8.07 15.37 3.92
N ALA A 53 8.91 14.55 4.56
CA ALA A 53 9.85 13.68 3.89
C ALA A 53 9.16 12.72 2.89
N TYR A 54 8.04 12.12 3.29
CA TYR A 54 7.28 11.24 2.40
C TYR A 54 6.74 11.96 1.16
N GLU A 55 6.11 13.13 1.33
CA GLU A 55 5.49 13.88 0.23
C GLU A 55 6.52 14.38 -0.80
N ILE A 56 7.75 14.67 -0.35
CA ILE A 56 8.84 15.07 -1.25
C ILE A 56 9.48 13.85 -1.93
N LEU A 57 9.73 12.77 -1.19
CA LEU A 57 10.47 11.62 -1.74
C LEU A 57 9.61 10.68 -2.59
N ILE A 58 8.28 10.66 -2.40
CA ILE A 58 7.41 9.74 -3.16
C ILE A 58 7.10 10.24 -4.57
N ASP A 59 7.14 11.55 -4.77
CA ASP A 59 6.89 12.20 -6.04
C ASP A 59 8.21 12.25 -6.84
N PRO A 60 8.30 11.64 -8.03
CA PRO A 60 9.54 11.59 -8.79
C PRO A 60 10.13 12.97 -9.11
N GLU A 61 9.28 13.96 -9.41
CA GLU A 61 9.73 15.32 -9.76
C GLU A 61 10.29 16.04 -8.53
N LYS A 62 9.58 15.94 -7.40
CA LYS A 62 10.03 16.54 -6.13
C LYS A 62 11.27 15.87 -5.58
N ARG A 63 11.36 14.53 -5.69
CA ARG A 63 12.53 13.76 -5.29
C ARG A 63 13.74 14.16 -6.13
N ALA A 64 13.60 14.26 -7.44
CA ALA A 64 14.69 14.68 -8.31
C ALA A 64 15.19 16.10 -7.97
N TYR A 65 14.28 17.03 -7.62
CA TYR A 65 14.67 18.36 -7.14
C TYR A 65 15.44 18.29 -5.82
N TYR A 66 14.92 17.52 -4.86
CA TYR A 66 15.56 17.32 -3.56
C TYR A 66 16.93 16.65 -3.69
N ASP A 67 17.08 15.65 -4.55
CA ASP A 67 18.33 14.92 -4.76
C ASP A 67 19.44 15.83 -5.31
N ARG A 68 19.10 16.80 -6.17
CA ARG A 68 20.06 17.83 -6.60
C ARG A 68 20.55 18.67 -5.42
N GLN A 69 19.67 19.06 -4.52
CA GLN A 69 20.03 19.82 -3.31
C GLN A 69 20.83 18.96 -2.32
N TYR A 70 20.44 17.70 -2.14
CA TYR A 70 21.13 16.71 -1.33
C TYR A 70 22.57 16.51 -1.82
N ALA A 71 22.75 16.30 -3.12
CA ALA A 71 24.08 16.15 -3.73
C ALA A 71 24.93 17.42 -3.62
N GLN A 72 24.34 18.61 -3.77
CA GLN A 72 25.05 19.89 -3.54
C GLN A 72 25.50 20.06 -2.08
N TYR A 73 24.67 19.61 -1.13
CA TYR A 73 24.98 19.72 0.29
C TYR A 73 26.10 18.75 0.73
N TYR A 74 26.10 17.52 0.19
CA TYR A 74 27.06 16.47 0.54
C TYR A 74 28.26 16.35 -0.41
N GLY A 75 28.24 17.02 -1.57
CA GLY A 75 29.32 17.04 -2.56
C GLY A 75 30.22 18.28 -2.41
N GLN A 76 31.53 18.12 -2.65
CA GLN A 76 32.60 19.14 -2.49
C GLN A 76 32.54 20.34 -3.46
N HIS A 77 31.39 20.66 -4.05
CA HIS A 77 31.20 21.86 -4.86
C HIS A 77 30.07 22.70 -4.26
N ALA A 78 30.46 23.59 -3.34
CA ALA A 78 29.63 24.68 -2.83
C ALA A 78 29.34 25.71 -3.94
N GLY A 79 28.64 25.29 -4.99
CA GLY A 79 28.07 26.16 -6.00
C GLY A 79 26.77 26.76 -5.47
N ARG A 80 26.77 28.08 -5.30
CA ARG A 80 25.62 28.98 -5.03
C ARG A 80 24.28 28.27 -4.80
N SER A 81 23.84 28.30 -3.55
CA SER A 81 22.46 28.01 -3.16
C SER A 81 21.52 28.79 -4.09
N ALA A 82 20.65 28.09 -4.80
CA ALA A 82 19.60 28.70 -5.61
C ALA A 82 18.52 29.26 -4.66
N THR A 83 18.86 30.32 -3.93
CA THR A 83 17.91 31.18 -3.23
C THR A 83 17.28 32.13 -4.27
N GLY A 84 16.59 31.55 -5.25
CA GLY A 84 15.76 32.28 -6.19
C GLY A 84 14.38 32.49 -5.59
N GLU A 85 13.81 33.67 -5.84
CA GLU A 85 12.51 34.18 -5.40
C GLU A 85 11.30 33.28 -5.79
N ASN A 86 11.52 32.22 -6.59
CA ASN A 86 10.54 31.22 -7.02
C ASN A 86 11.02 29.78 -6.73
N ASN A 87 11.18 29.41 -5.46
CA ASN A 87 11.51 28.03 -5.08
C ASN A 87 10.24 27.19 -4.83
N PRO A 88 9.89 26.22 -5.69
CA PRO A 88 8.67 25.40 -5.53
C PRO A 88 8.73 24.52 -4.28
N PHE A 89 9.92 24.29 -3.71
CA PHE A 89 10.10 23.51 -2.49
C PHE A 89 9.37 24.10 -1.28
N TYR A 90 9.27 25.44 -1.19
CA TYR A 90 8.56 26.09 -0.08
C TYR A 90 7.08 25.70 -0.10
N GLU A 91 6.45 25.79 -1.27
CA GLU A 91 5.04 25.43 -1.44
C GLU A 91 4.81 23.95 -1.16
N TRP A 92 5.68 23.06 -1.67
CA TRP A 92 5.58 21.62 -1.42
C TRP A 92 5.71 21.28 0.06
N SER A 93 6.66 21.90 0.76
CA SER A 93 6.87 21.75 2.20
C SER A 93 5.62 22.19 2.98
N MET A 94 5.08 23.37 2.67
CA MET A 94 3.90 23.91 3.34
C MET A 94 2.67 23.01 3.12
N ASN A 95 2.43 22.56 1.89
CA ASN A 95 1.34 21.65 1.57
C ASN A 95 1.49 20.31 2.31
N ALA A 96 2.71 19.79 2.42
CA ALA A 96 2.96 18.55 3.16
C ALA A 96 2.72 18.71 4.66
N ARG A 97 3.13 19.84 5.25
CA ARG A 97 2.89 20.16 6.66
C ARG A 97 1.42 20.35 6.97
N GLU A 98 0.67 20.97 6.07
CA GLU A 98 -0.78 21.12 6.20
C GLU A 98 -1.48 19.75 6.19
N LYS A 99 -1.11 18.87 5.24
CA LYS A 99 -1.58 17.47 5.22
C LYS A 99 -1.22 16.74 6.52
N ALA A 100 0.00 16.92 7.02
CA ALA A 100 0.43 16.34 8.29
C ALA A 100 -0.41 16.85 9.46
N ALA A 101 -0.73 18.14 9.50
CA ALA A 101 -1.56 18.74 10.53
C ALA A 101 -3.01 18.23 10.45
N ARG A 102 -3.54 17.97 9.25
CA ARG A 102 -4.85 17.32 9.09
C ARG A 102 -4.82 15.89 9.60
N ASP A 103 -3.87 15.07 9.14
CA ASP A 103 -3.75 13.67 9.55
C ASP A 103 -3.49 13.56 11.07
N ALA A 104 -2.70 14.46 11.66
CA ALA A 104 -2.44 14.53 13.10
C ALA A 104 -3.70 14.78 13.96
N ARG A 105 -4.72 15.42 13.41
CA ARG A 105 -6.02 15.65 14.09
C ARG A 105 -6.96 14.46 13.96
N THR A 106 -6.70 13.55 13.01
CA THR A 106 -7.56 12.38 12.85
C THR A 106 -7.31 11.38 13.99
N PRO A 107 -8.36 10.69 14.48
CA PRO A 107 -8.16 9.62 15.46
C PRO A 107 -7.22 8.54 14.91
N TYR A 108 -6.35 7.97 15.75
CA TYR A 108 -5.35 6.99 15.32
C TYR A 108 -5.98 5.84 14.51
N SER A 109 -7.12 5.32 14.94
CA SER A 109 -7.79 4.21 14.26
C SER A 109 -8.27 4.56 12.84
N ALA A 110 -8.70 5.81 12.62
CA ALA A 110 -9.11 6.29 11.31
C ALA A 110 -7.89 6.47 10.39
N PHE A 111 -6.81 7.03 10.93
CA PHE A 111 -5.54 7.18 10.23
C PHE A 111 -4.93 5.82 9.83
N GLU A 112 -4.93 4.84 10.74
CA GLU A 112 -4.44 3.50 10.50
C GLU A 112 -5.24 2.82 9.37
N ARG A 113 -6.57 2.88 9.41
CA ARG A 113 -7.42 2.34 8.32
C ARG A 113 -7.12 2.99 6.97
N LYS A 114 -6.91 4.32 6.94
CA LYS A 114 -6.52 5.05 5.72
C LYS A 114 -5.20 4.51 5.15
N LEU A 115 -4.17 4.36 5.99
CA LEU A 115 -2.88 3.81 5.56
C LEU A 115 -2.96 2.34 5.10
N LEU A 116 -3.79 1.53 5.75
CA LEU A 116 -4.02 0.14 5.38
C LEU A 116 -4.83 0.01 4.08
N HIS A 117 -5.73 0.94 3.80
CA HIS A 117 -6.47 0.97 2.55
C HIS A 117 -5.58 1.37 1.36
N GLU A 118 -4.70 2.36 1.55
CA GLU A 118 -3.72 2.78 0.53
C GLU A 118 -2.73 1.68 0.15
N LEU A 119 -2.51 0.72 1.06
CA LEU A 119 -1.63 -0.40 0.79
C LEU A 119 -2.11 -1.29 -0.35
N GLY A 120 -3.42 -1.30 -0.65
CA GLY A 120 -4.00 -2.25 -1.58
C GLY A 120 -3.66 -3.71 -1.24
N LEU A 121 -3.09 -3.95 -0.05
CA LEU A 121 -2.67 -5.26 0.43
C LEU A 121 -3.96 -5.99 0.66
N ALA A 122 -4.37 -6.75 -0.35
CA ALA A 122 -4.79 -8.13 -0.32
C ALA A 122 -5.75 -8.62 0.78
N ALA A 123 -6.16 -7.85 1.79
CA ALA A 123 -7.13 -8.25 2.79
C ALA A 123 -8.50 -8.53 2.14
N GLY A 124 -8.82 -7.86 1.04
CA GLY A 124 -9.97 -8.21 0.20
C GLY A 124 -9.71 -9.35 -0.81
N LEU A 125 -8.45 -9.61 -1.19
CA LEU A 125 -8.11 -10.64 -2.18
C LEU A 125 -7.76 -11.99 -1.54
N LEU A 126 -7.25 -12.01 -0.31
CA LEU A 126 -6.86 -13.22 0.43
C LEU A 126 -8.02 -14.20 0.58
N PRO A 127 -9.23 -13.78 0.99
CA PRO A 127 -10.38 -14.68 1.04
C PRO A 127 -10.69 -15.27 -0.33
N ASN A 128 -10.58 -14.46 -1.39
CA ASN A 128 -10.86 -14.89 -2.76
C ASN A 128 -9.78 -15.84 -3.31
N LEU A 129 -8.51 -15.58 -3.02
CA LEU A 129 -7.39 -16.45 -3.40
C LEU A 129 -7.41 -17.77 -2.63
N LEU A 130 -7.75 -17.73 -1.34
CA LEU A 130 -7.93 -18.93 -0.53
C LEU A 130 -9.11 -19.76 -1.05
N ALA A 131 -10.24 -19.12 -1.34
CA ALA A 131 -11.41 -19.79 -1.91
C ALA A 131 -11.10 -20.40 -3.29
N LEU A 132 -10.35 -19.69 -4.14
CA LEU A 132 -9.88 -20.22 -5.43
C LEU A 132 -8.94 -21.42 -5.25
N PHE A 133 -8.01 -21.33 -4.31
CA PHE A 133 -7.09 -22.43 -4.02
C PHE A 133 -7.82 -23.67 -3.51
N LEU A 134 -8.77 -23.49 -2.59
CA LEU A 134 -9.61 -24.57 -2.07
C LEU A 134 -10.49 -25.17 -3.16
N SER A 135 -11.06 -24.34 -4.05
CA SER A 135 -11.89 -24.84 -5.16
C SER A 135 -11.09 -25.64 -6.18
N LEU A 136 -9.90 -25.17 -6.55
CA LEU A 136 -8.98 -25.90 -7.45
C LEU A 136 -8.53 -27.22 -6.84
N SER A 137 -8.21 -27.23 -5.55
CA SER A 137 -7.77 -28.44 -4.83
C SER A 137 -8.89 -29.49 -4.80
N ALA A 138 -10.12 -29.08 -4.51
CA ALA A 138 -11.26 -29.98 -4.48
C ALA A 138 -11.66 -30.46 -5.88
N MET A 139 -11.51 -29.62 -6.92
CA MET A 139 -11.69 -30.05 -8.31
C MET A 139 -10.67 -31.13 -8.68
N ALA A 140 -9.40 -30.97 -8.32
CA ALA A 140 -8.37 -31.97 -8.57
C ALA A 140 -8.67 -33.31 -7.86
N ALA A 141 -9.13 -33.25 -6.60
CA ALA A 141 -9.55 -34.45 -5.88
C ALA A 141 -10.75 -35.14 -6.55
N GLY A 142 -11.76 -34.37 -6.99
CA GLY A 142 -12.92 -34.90 -7.70
C GLY A 142 -12.55 -35.57 -9.04
N ILE A 143 -11.59 -35.01 -9.78
CA ILE A 143 -11.05 -35.61 -11.01
C ILE A 143 -10.36 -36.94 -10.67
N GLN A 144 -9.51 -36.97 -9.65
CA GLN A 144 -8.77 -38.19 -9.27
C GLN A 144 -9.72 -39.33 -8.87
N ILE A 145 -10.72 -39.03 -8.04
CA ILE A 145 -11.75 -40.00 -7.63
C ILE A 145 -12.50 -40.54 -8.86
N SER A 146 -12.92 -39.65 -9.77
CA SER A 146 -13.64 -40.05 -10.98
C SER A 146 -12.78 -40.95 -11.88
N LEU A 147 -11.49 -40.65 -12.03
CA LEU A 147 -10.55 -41.48 -12.80
C LEU A 147 -10.37 -42.87 -12.17
N ASP A 148 -10.31 -42.95 -10.84
CA ASP A 148 -10.17 -44.23 -10.13
C ASP A 148 -11.44 -45.10 -10.25
N PHE A 149 -12.64 -44.50 -10.20
CA PHE A 149 -13.90 -45.21 -10.44
C PHE A 149 -14.07 -45.69 -11.89
N LEU A 150 -13.64 -44.88 -12.87
CA LEU A 150 -13.63 -45.30 -14.28
C LEU A 150 -12.74 -46.52 -14.51
N LYS A 151 -11.58 -46.59 -13.83
CA LYS A 151 -10.71 -47.78 -13.87
C LYS A 151 -11.38 -49.01 -13.27
N GLN A 152 -12.22 -48.85 -12.26
CA GLN A 152 -12.94 -49.95 -11.61
C GLN A 152 -14.22 -50.39 -12.35
N LYS A 153 -14.58 -49.76 -13.49
CA LYS A 153 -15.81 -50.04 -14.28
C LYS A 153 -17.12 -49.94 -13.48
N GLN A 154 -17.15 -49.18 -12.38
CA GLN A 154 -18.35 -48.88 -11.60
C GLN A 154 -18.94 -47.53 -12.03
N TYR A 155 -19.81 -47.57 -13.05
CA TYR A 155 -20.36 -46.37 -13.70
C TYR A 155 -21.40 -45.60 -12.86
N GLY A 156 -21.93 -46.19 -11.78
CA GLY A 156 -22.91 -45.54 -10.90
C GLY A 156 -22.35 -44.34 -10.10
N GLU A 157 -21.07 -44.39 -9.73
CA GLU A 157 -20.39 -43.32 -8.98
C GLU A 157 -19.75 -42.25 -9.88
N ALA A 158 -19.73 -42.46 -11.20
CA ALA A 158 -19.28 -41.44 -12.14
C ALA A 158 -20.23 -40.23 -12.19
N VAL A 159 -21.51 -40.44 -11.89
CA VAL A 159 -22.53 -39.39 -11.85
C VAL A 159 -22.31 -38.45 -10.67
N THR A 160 -21.98 -38.98 -9.48
CA THR A 160 -21.65 -38.18 -8.29
C THR A 160 -20.39 -37.35 -8.50
N GLY A 161 -19.36 -37.90 -9.16
CA GLY A 161 -18.17 -37.14 -9.58
C GLY A 161 -18.50 -35.96 -10.48
N LEU A 162 -19.35 -36.15 -11.49
CA LEU A 162 -19.79 -35.08 -12.40
C LEU A 162 -20.58 -33.98 -11.66
N PHE A 163 -21.46 -34.35 -10.72
CA PHE A 163 -22.19 -33.38 -9.91
C PHE A 163 -21.26 -32.52 -9.03
N LEU A 164 -20.23 -33.12 -8.43
CA LEU A 164 -19.23 -32.38 -7.65
C LEU A 164 -18.45 -31.39 -8.53
N ILE A 165 -18.03 -31.82 -9.72
CA ILE A 165 -17.34 -30.95 -10.68
C ILE A 165 -18.23 -29.76 -11.06
N LEU A 166 -19.50 -30.00 -11.41
CA LEU A 166 -20.44 -28.93 -11.77
C LEU A 166 -20.72 -27.98 -10.60
N PHE A 167 -20.86 -28.50 -9.38
CA PHE A 167 -21.01 -27.68 -8.17
C PHE A 167 -19.78 -26.78 -7.94
N PHE A 168 -18.57 -27.31 -8.12
CA PHE A 168 -17.32 -26.54 -7.99
C PHE A 168 -17.17 -25.47 -9.06
N VAL A 169 -17.54 -25.78 -10.31
CA VAL A 169 -17.57 -24.79 -11.40
C VAL A 169 -18.54 -23.67 -11.07
N TYR A 170 -19.76 -24.00 -10.62
CA TYR A 170 -20.76 -23.01 -10.21
C TYR A 170 -20.27 -22.15 -9.04
N ALA A 171 -19.73 -22.76 -7.99
CA ALA A 171 -19.19 -22.05 -6.83
C ALA A 171 -18.06 -21.09 -7.22
N SER A 172 -17.16 -21.53 -8.11
CA SER A 172 -16.05 -20.72 -8.62
C SER A 172 -16.55 -19.53 -9.46
N LEU A 173 -17.51 -19.75 -10.36
CA LEU A 173 -18.14 -18.68 -11.14
C LEU A 173 -18.87 -17.67 -10.26
N ARG A 174 -19.59 -18.14 -9.23
CA ARG A 174 -20.28 -17.29 -8.25
C ARG A 174 -19.28 -16.47 -7.43
N LEU A 175 -18.12 -17.04 -7.08
CA LEU A 175 -17.07 -16.33 -6.37
C LEU A 175 -16.41 -15.25 -7.25
N LEU A 176 -16.12 -15.57 -8.51
CA LEU A 176 -15.64 -14.61 -9.51
C LEU A 176 -16.64 -13.47 -9.72
N TYR A 177 -17.94 -13.77 -9.75
CA TYR A 177 -18.99 -12.77 -9.83
C TYR A 177 -18.97 -11.82 -8.62
N VAL A 178 -18.90 -12.36 -7.40
CA VAL A 178 -18.81 -11.54 -6.17
C VAL A 178 -17.53 -10.69 -6.17
N ALA A 179 -16.38 -11.27 -6.52
CA ALA A 179 -15.11 -10.54 -6.62
C ALA A 179 -15.17 -9.41 -7.65
N LYS A 180 -15.82 -9.65 -8.81
CA LYS A 180 -16.06 -8.62 -9.83
C LYS A 180 -16.94 -7.49 -9.29
N GLN A 181 -18.00 -7.81 -8.54
CA GLN A 181 -18.88 -6.81 -7.94
C GLN A 181 -18.13 -5.95 -6.91
N GLU A 182 -17.35 -6.57 -6.02
CA GLU A 182 -16.51 -5.82 -5.08
C GLU A 182 -15.48 -4.94 -5.78
N TYR A 183 -14.85 -5.43 -6.84
CA TYR A 183 -13.92 -4.64 -7.65
C TYR A 183 -14.60 -3.43 -8.28
N LEU A 184 -15.77 -3.63 -8.90
CA LEU A 184 -16.55 -2.54 -9.50
C LEU A 184 -17.03 -1.54 -8.45
N TYR A 185 -17.52 -2.01 -7.31
CA TYR A 185 -17.91 -1.16 -6.19
C TYR A 185 -16.73 -0.29 -5.73
N ARG A 186 -15.57 -0.89 -5.46
CA ARG A 186 -14.36 -0.15 -5.06
C ARG A 186 -13.89 0.81 -6.14
N LYS A 187 -14.00 0.45 -7.43
CA LYS A 187 -13.65 1.33 -8.56
C LYS A 187 -14.60 2.52 -8.69
N TYR A 188 -15.90 2.32 -8.48
CA TYR A 188 -16.93 3.35 -8.62
C TYR A 188 -16.89 4.35 -7.45
N TYR A 189 -16.82 3.86 -6.21
CA TYR A 189 -16.77 4.71 -5.01
C TYR A 189 -15.41 5.39 -4.77
N ARG A 190 -14.34 4.92 -5.42
CA ARG A 190 -13.06 5.64 -5.47
C ARG A 190 -13.09 6.83 -6.43
N LYS A 191 -14.03 6.90 -7.39
CA LYS A 191 -14.19 8.02 -8.32
C LYS A 191 -15.15 9.12 -7.82
N SER A 192 -16.04 8.81 -6.88
CA SER A 192 -17.03 9.76 -6.35
C SER A 192 -16.59 10.47 -5.06
N GLY A 193 -15.35 10.23 -4.60
CA GLY A 193 -14.77 10.84 -3.40
C GLY A 193 -13.71 11.92 -3.68
N THR A 194 -13.77 12.58 -4.84
CA THR A 194 -12.99 13.79 -5.17
C THR A 194 -13.88 15.02 -5.15
#